data_AF-A0A8D5JR04-F1
#
_entry.id   AF-A0A8D5JR04-F1
#
_cell.length_a   1.000
_cell.length_b   1.000
_cell.length_c   1.000
_cell.angle_alpha   90.00
_cell.angle_beta   90.00
_cell.angle_gamma   90.00
#
_symmetry.space_group_name_H-M   'P 1'
#
loop_
_entity.id
_entity.type
_entity.pdbx_description
1 polymer ?
#
loop_
_entity_poly.entity_id
_entity_poly.type
_entity_poly.pdbx_seq_one_letter_code
_entity_poly.pdbx_strand_id
1 'polypeptide(L)'
;MSGGTTREYLIRLRDVILEEREFAKALDMEGMSRAMTEKEELIQILAHIRVIDENDRPIADEIRAENRRNAFLFKSTLGWIRDTMEFFGQKTVTSTYSSSANAIASQVNGRLLSGKI
;
A
#
# COMPACT_ATOMS: atom_id res chain seq x y z
N MET A 1 16.15 -6.29 -25.92
CA MET A 1 14.89 -5.77 -25.34
C MET A 1 14.11 -5.18 -26.50
N SER A 2 12.98 -5.81 -26.85
CA SER A 2 12.13 -5.36 -27.97
C SER A 2 11.69 -3.92 -27.70
N GLY A 3 11.98 -3.00 -28.61
CA GLY A 3 11.61 -1.60 -28.49
C GLY A 3 10.10 -1.45 -28.60
N GLY A 4 9.41 -1.50 -27.46
CA GLY A 4 7.99 -1.19 -27.38
C GLY A 4 7.76 0.29 -27.67
N THR A 5 6.62 0.61 -28.25
CA THR A 5 6.23 2.01 -28.47
C THR A 5 5.88 2.68 -27.13
N THR A 6 6.03 4.00 -27.00
CA THR A 6 5.63 4.77 -25.80
C THR A 6 4.20 4.42 -25.36
N ARG A 7 3.30 4.24 -26.32
CA ARG A 7 1.92 3.86 -26.11
C ARG A 7 1.77 2.48 -25.47
N GLU A 8 2.56 1.49 -25.86
CA GLU A 8 2.54 0.16 -25.23
C GLU A 8 2.96 0.22 -23.76
N TYR A 9 3.98 1.02 -23.44
CA TYR A 9 4.38 1.22 -22.05
C TYR A 9 3.31 1.92 -21.21
N LEU A 10 2.60 2.89 -21.79
CA LEU A 10 1.46 3.55 -21.12
C LEU A 10 0.29 2.58 -20.90
N ILE A 11 -0.05 1.78 -21.91
CA ILE A 11 -1.10 0.75 -21.78
C ILE A 11 -0.72 -0.25 -20.69
N ARG A 12 0.53 -0.75 -20.69
CA ARG A 12 1.00 -1.69 -19.68
C ARG A 12 0.98 -1.07 -18.29
N LEU A 13 1.41 0.19 -18.14
CA LEU A 13 1.37 0.89 -16.86
C LEU A 13 -0.06 1.00 -16.32
N ARG A 14 -1.03 1.31 -17.17
CA ARG A 14 -2.45 1.33 -16.78
C ARG A 14 -2.89 -0.06 -16.29
N ASP A 15 -2.57 -1.10 -17.03
CA ASP A 15 -2.99 -2.45 -16.71
C ASP A 15 -2.37 -2.92 -15.38
N VAL A 16 -1.08 -2.62 -15.13
CA VAL A 16 -0.41 -2.90 -13.84
C VAL A 16 -1.08 -2.14 -12.68
N ILE A 17 -1.54 -0.91 -12.88
CA ILE A 17 -2.29 -0.15 -11.84
C ILE A 17 -3.65 -0.81 -11.55
N LEU A 18 -4.30 -1.39 -12.55
CA LEU A 18 -5.54 -2.15 -12.33
C LEU A 18 -5.26 -3.48 -11.62
N GLU A 19 -4.21 -4.19 -12.00
CA GLU A 19 -3.74 -5.42 -11.33
C GLU A 19 -3.39 -5.14 -9.85
N GLU A 20 -2.70 -4.04 -9.56
CA GLU A 20 -2.36 -3.59 -8.19
C GLU A 20 -3.62 -3.44 -7.32
N ARG A 21 -4.73 -2.96 -7.89
CA ARG A 21 -6.02 -2.87 -7.19
C ARG A 21 -6.59 -4.25 -6.87
N GLU A 22 -6.55 -5.17 -7.82
CA GLU A 22 -7.11 -6.51 -7.62
C GLU A 22 -6.28 -7.29 -6.57
N PHE A 23 -4.95 -7.19 -6.61
CA PHE A 23 -4.10 -7.75 -5.55
C PHE A 23 -4.38 -7.13 -4.18
N ALA A 24 -4.63 -5.81 -4.13
CA ALA A 24 -4.99 -5.13 -2.90
C ALA A 24 -6.32 -5.61 -2.31
N LYS A 25 -7.33 -5.86 -3.15
CA LYS A 25 -8.60 -6.42 -2.71
C LYS A 25 -8.46 -7.87 -2.23
N ALA A 26 -7.61 -8.65 -2.89
CA ALA A 26 -7.33 -10.04 -2.55
C ALA A 26 -6.39 -10.21 -1.35
N LEU A 27 -5.80 -9.13 -0.84
CA LEU A 27 -4.73 -9.14 0.17
C LEU A 27 -3.51 -10.00 -0.25
N ASP A 28 -3.26 -10.09 -1.57
CA ASP A 28 -2.11 -10.79 -2.13
C ASP A 28 -0.87 -9.88 -2.09
N MET A 29 -0.07 -10.04 -1.03
CA MET A 29 1.15 -9.25 -0.82
C MET A 29 2.25 -9.57 -1.84
N GLU A 30 2.30 -10.80 -2.35
CA GLU A 30 3.31 -11.20 -3.34
C GLU A 30 2.96 -10.64 -4.73
N GLY A 31 1.68 -10.74 -5.13
CA GLY A 31 1.15 -10.09 -6.32
C GLY A 31 1.37 -8.57 -6.28
N MET A 32 1.08 -7.94 -5.13
CA MET A 32 1.27 -6.50 -4.95
C MET A 32 2.75 -6.07 -5.07
N SER A 33 3.68 -6.83 -4.48
CA SER A 33 5.12 -6.55 -4.57
C SER A 33 5.63 -6.64 -6.02
N ARG A 34 5.18 -7.66 -6.77
CA ARG A 34 5.51 -7.83 -8.19
C ARG A 34 4.96 -6.67 -9.03
N ALA A 35 3.69 -6.32 -8.85
CA ALA A 35 3.05 -5.21 -9.54
C ALA A 35 3.74 -3.87 -9.22
N MET A 36 4.18 -3.67 -7.98
CA MET A 36 4.92 -2.46 -7.58
C MET A 36 6.28 -2.37 -8.28
N THR A 37 7.01 -3.49 -8.35
CA THR A 37 8.31 -3.57 -9.04
C THR A 37 8.15 -3.26 -10.53
N GLU A 38 7.18 -3.90 -11.19
CA GLU A 38 6.91 -3.66 -12.61
C GLU A 38 6.47 -2.22 -12.88
N LYS A 39 5.63 -1.65 -12.00
CA LYS A 39 5.22 -0.23 -12.09
C LYS A 39 6.44 0.70 -12.04
N GLU A 40 7.39 0.42 -11.16
CA GLU A 40 8.58 1.25 -10.99
C GLU A 40 9.51 1.18 -12.21
N GLU A 41 9.70 -0.01 -12.78
CA GLU A 41 10.43 -0.19 -14.05
C GLU A 41 9.78 0.58 -15.21
N LEU A 42 8.45 0.50 -15.34
CA LEU A 42 7.70 1.22 -16.37
C LEU A 42 7.79 2.73 -16.17
N ILE A 43 7.72 3.23 -14.94
CA ILE A 43 7.89 4.65 -14.63
C ILE A 43 9.29 5.12 -15.01
N GLN A 44 10.33 4.34 -14.73
CA GLN A 44 11.70 4.70 -15.11
C GLN A 44 11.86 4.80 -16.64
N ILE A 45 11.30 3.84 -17.38
CA ILE A 45 11.31 3.86 -18.85
C ILE A 45 10.57 5.10 -19.37
N LEU A 46 9.37 5.36 -18.85
CA LEU A 46 8.54 6.50 -19.25
C LEU A 46 9.14 7.85 -18.83
N ALA A 47 9.93 7.92 -17.76
CA ALA A 47 10.57 9.15 -17.29
C ALA A 47 11.61 9.70 -18.29
N HIS A 48 12.18 8.84 -19.14
CA HIS A 48 13.09 9.26 -20.20
C HIS A 48 12.38 9.89 -21.42
N ILE A 49 11.04 9.76 -21.49
CA ILE A 49 10.24 10.24 -22.61
C ILE A 49 9.74 11.65 -22.29
N ARG A 50 10.27 12.65 -23.02
CA ARG A 50 9.96 14.07 -22.79
C ARG A 50 8.69 14.56 -23.49
N VAL A 51 8.23 13.85 -24.51
CA VAL A 51 7.07 14.24 -25.33
C VAL A 51 6.12 13.07 -25.42
N ILE A 52 4.91 13.25 -24.85
CA ILE A 52 3.80 12.32 -25.01
C ILE A 52 2.97 12.82 -26.19
N ASP A 53 2.64 11.94 -27.13
CA ASP A 53 1.77 12.25 -28.26
C ASP A 53 0.39 12.71 -27.76
N GLU A 54 -0.25 13.63 -28.46
CA GLU A 54 -1.56 14.15 -28.08
C GLU A 54 -2.64 13.05 -28.08
N ASN A 55 -2.46 12.00 -28.89
CA ASN A 55 -3.30 10.82 -28.92
C ASN A 55 -3.17 9.92 -27.68
N ASP A 56 -2.06 10.03 -26.93
CA ASP A 56 -1.79 9.21 -25.74
C ASP A 56 -2.19 9.94 -24.43
N ARG A 57 -2.54 11.23 -24.51
CA ARG A 57 -3.03 12.01 -23.36
C ARG A 57 -4.22 11.36 -22.64
N PRO A 58 -5.25 10.82 -23.32
CA PRO A 58 -6.37 10.17 -22.65
C PRO A 58 -5.93 9.00 -21.74
N ILE A 59 -4.92 8.23 -22.18
CA ILE A 59 -4.38 7.10 -21.42
C ILE A 59 -3.62 7.62 -20.19
N ALA A 60 -2.83 8.68 -20.35
CA ALA A 60 -2.12 9.31 -19.23
C ALA A 60 -3.08 9.87 -18.16
N ASP A 61 -4.21 10.46 -18.58
CA ASP A 61 -5.22 10.96 -17.65
C ASP A 61 -5.97 9.82 -16.94
N GLU A 62 -6.25 8.72 -17.64
CA GLU A 62 -6.79 7.50 -17.05
C GLU A 62 -5.85 6.93 -15.98
N ILE A 63 -4.55 6.81 -16.29
CA ILE A 63 -3.51 6.36 -15.34
C ILE A 63 -3.50 7.21 -14.07
N ARG A 64 -3.57 8.55 -14.21
CA ARG A 64 -3.61 9.46 -13.05
C ARG A 64 -4.86 9.27 -12.21
N ALA A 65 -6.02 9.12 -12.85
CA ALA A 65 -7.28 8.90 -12.16
C ALA A 65 -7.27 7.57 -11.39
N GLU A 66 -6.81 6.49 -12.02
CA GLU A 66 -6.73 5.16 -11.41
C GLU A 66 -5.70 5.11 -10.28
N ASN A 67 -4.52 5.72 -10.45
CA ASN A 67 -3.52 5.81 -9.39
C ASN A 67 -4.03 6.60 -8.18
N ARG A 68 -4.78 7.69 -8.40
CA ARG A 68 -5.42 8.45 -7.32
C ARG A 68 -6.46 7.61 -6.57
N ARG A 69 -7.25 6.80 -7.29
CA ARG A 69 -8.22 5.87 -6.68
C ARG A 69 -7.52 4.81 -5.84
N ASN A 70 -6.42 4.23 -6.33
CA ASN A 70 -5.63 3.25 -5.59
C ASN A 70 -5.02 3.87 -4.33
N ALA A 71 -4.44 5.08 -4.42
CA ALA A 71 -3.92 5.79 -3.26
C ALA A 71 -4.99 6.04 -2.19
N PHE A 72 -6.22 6.38 -2.61
CA PHE A 72 -7.35 6.52 -1.68
C PHE A 72 -7.72 5.18 -1.02
N LEU A 73 -7.79 4.09 -1.80
CA LEU A 73 -8.03 2.76 -1.28
C LEU A 73 -6.99 2.38 -0.21
N PHE A 74 -5.70 2.51 -0.52
CA PHE A 74 -4.63 2.21 0.41
C PHE A 74 -4.68 3.05 1.68
N LYS A 75 -4.93 4.36 1.54
CA LYS A 75 -5.07 5.27 2.69
C LYS A 75 -6.21 4.84 3.60
N SER A 76 -7.37 4.52 3.03
CA SER A 76 -8.55 4.08 3.79
C SER A 76 -8.32 2.75 4.47
N THR A 77 -7.71 1.77 3.78
CA THR A 77 -7.40 0.45 4.35
C THR A 77 -6.37 0.55 5.48
N LEU A 78 -5.30 1.34 5.32
CA LEU A 78 -4.31 1.56 6.38
C LEU A 78 -4.89 2.30 7.59
N GLY A 79 -5.79 3.25 7.36
CA GLY A 79 -6.55 3.92 8.42
C GLY A 79 -7.39 2.91 9.21
N TRP A 80 -8.16 2.08 8.51
CA TRP A 80 -8.96 1.03 9.14
C TRP A 80 -8.13 0.02 9.94
N ILE A 81 -6.96 -0.39 9.42
CA ILE A 81 -6.02 -1.26 10.16
C ILE A 81 -5.54 -0.58 11.44
N ARG A 82 -5.17 0.71 11.37
CA ARG A 82 -4.73 1.48 12.54
C ARG A 82 -5.82 1.57 13.60
N ASP A 83 -7.04 1.94 13.22
CA ASP A 83 -8.17 2.07 14.13
C ASP A 83 -8.49 0.71 14.79
N THR A 84 -8.39 -0.38 14.02
CA THR A 84 -8.58 -1.74 14.52
C THR A 84 -7.50 -2.13 15.54
N MET A 85 -6.23 -1.79 15.28
CA MET A 85 -5.14 -2.02 16.22
C MET A 85 -5.28 -1.20 17.50
N GLU A 86 -5.71 0.06 17.41
CA GLU A 86 -6.01 0.89 18.58
C GLU A 86 -7.14 0.30 19.43
N PHE A 87 -8.21 -0.18 18.78
CA PHE A 87 -9.31 -0.87 19.46
C PHE A 87 -8.85 -2.13 20.22
N PHE A 88 -8.04 -2.99 19.58
CA PHE A 88 -7.50 -4.18 20.25
C PHE A 88 -6.47 -3.83 21.33
N GLY A 89 -5.66 -2.79 21.12
CA GLY A 89 -4.71 -2.27 22.11
C GLY A 89 -5.42 -1.81 23.38
N GLN A 90 -6.55 -1.11 23.27
CA GLN A 90 -7.37 -0.68 24.41
C GLN A 90 -7.99 -1.87 25.16
N LYS A 91 -8.38 -2.94 24.46
CA LYS A 91 -8.97 -4.14 25.10
C LYS A 91 -7.95 -5.11 25.71
N THR A 92 -6.68 -5.04 25.29
CA THR A 92 -5.62 -5.91 25.81
C THR A 92 -5.09 -5.44 27.18
N VAL A 93 -5.40 -4.20 27.58
CA VAL A 93 -5.20 -3.75 28.96
C VAL A 93 -6.30 -4.33 29.85
N THR A 94 -6.19 -5.62 30.18
CA THR A 94 -6.93 -6.18 31.31
C THR A 94 -6.51 -5.38 32.54
N SER A 95 -7.38 -4.47 32.98
CA SER A 95 -7.27 -3.85 34.29
C SER A 95 -7.51 -4.94 35.32
N THR A 96 -6.44 -5.61 35.74
CA THR A 96 -6.50 -6.57 36.84
C THR A 96 -6.65 -5.76 38.13
N TYR A 97 -7.80 -5.86 38.78
CA TYR A 97 -7.97 -5.34 40.12
C TYR A 97 -7.04 -6.12 41.06
N SER A 98 -6.11 -5.45 41.73
CA SER A 98 -5.38 -6.07 42.84
C SER A 98 -6.35 -6.38 43.98
N SER A 99 -6.01 -7.32 44.85
CA SER A 99 -6.77 -7.62 46.08
C SER A 99 -6.88 -6.44 47.07
N SER A 100 -6.27 -5.30 46.74
CA SER A 100 -6.29 -4.03 47.48
C SER A 100 -7.00 -2.88 46.74
N ALA A 101 -7.75 -3.19 45.67
CA ALA A 101 -8.58 -2.23 44.92
C ALA A 101 -7.81 -1.03 44.32
N ASN A 102 -6.53 -1.19 43.97
CA ASN A 102 -5.79 -0.21 43.18
C ASN A 102 -5.53 -0.73 41.77
N ALA A 103 -5.91 0.08 40.77
CA ALA A 103 -5.64 -0.22 39.37
C ALA A 103 -4.16 0.07 39.06
N ILE A 104 -3.40 -0.97 38.72
CA ILE A 104 -2.01 -0.82 38.27
C ILE A 104 -1.97 -1.08 36.77
N ALA A 105 -1.53 -0.10 36.00
CA ALA A 105 -1.29 -0.26 34.57
C ALA A 105 -0.13 -1.23 34.36
N SER A 106 -0.42 -2.43 33.85
CA SER A 106 0.62 -3.38 33.46
C SER A 106 1.29 -2.91 32.17
N GLN A 107 2.39 -2.16 32.29
CA GLN A 107 3.25 -1.86 31.15
C GLN A 107 4.02 -3.12 30.75
N VAL A 108 3.41 -3.96 29.91
CA VAL A 108 4.13 -4.99 29.17
C VAL A 108 4.61 -4.37 27.85
N ASN A 109 5.59 -3.47 27.90
CA ASN A 109 6.10 -2.81 26.69
C ASN A 109 7.62 -2.52 26.71
N GLY A 110 8.43 -3.45 27.21
CA GLY A 110 9.89 -3.23 27.29
C GLY A 110 10.81 -4.36 26.85
N ARG A 111 10.37 -5.61 26.73
CA ARG A 111 11.32 -6.76 26.68
C ARG A 111 11.17 -7.75 25.54
N LEU A 112 10.31 -7.47 24.55
CA LEU A 112 10.18 -8.31 23.35
C LEU A 112 10.85 -7.71 22.10
N LEU A 113 11.28 -6.43 22.15
CA LEU A 113 11.95 -5.75 21.03
C LEU A 113 13.48 -5.63 21.20
N SER A 114 14.03 -6.01 22.36
CA SER A 114 15.48 -6.11 22.56
C SER A 114 15.86 -7.59 22.51
N GLY A 115 16.18 -8.09 21.32
CA GLY A 115 16.60 -9.46 21.08
C GLY A 115 17.95 -9.80 21.72
N LYS A 116 17.99 -9.89 23.06
CA LYS A 116 19.05 -10.53 23.81
C LYS A 116 18.41 -11.42 24.89
N ILE A 117 18.64 -12.72 24.76
CA ILE A 117 18.55 -13.68 25.86
C ILE A 117 19.75 -13.43 26.77
#